data_AF-A0A832R3R5-F1
#
_entry.id   AF-A0A832R3R5-F1
#
_cell.length_a   1.000
_cell.length_b   1.000
_cell.length_c   1.000
_cell.angle_alpha   90.00
_cell.angle_beta   90.00
_cell.angle_gamma   90.00
#
_symmetry.space_group_name_H-M   'P 1'
#
loop_
_entity.id
_entity.type
_entity.pdbx_description
1 polymer ?
#
loop_
_entity_poly.entity_id
_entity_poly.type
_entity_poly.pdbx_seq_one_letter_code
_entity_poly.pdbx_strand_id
1 'polypeptide(L)' 'MEKDESKKLIGGYLKTYTYQEACKNWWNGMDDENKAIICSMPNFDANVFKEITGIEVKICG' A
#
# COMPACT_ATOMS: atom_id res chain seq x y z
N MET A 1 11.32 13.66 16.29
CA MET A 1 11.94 13.36 14.97
C MET A 1 12.62 14.63 14.50
N GLU A 2 13.95 14.67 14.51
CA GLU A 2 14.71 15.80 13.99
C GLU A 2 14.58 15.87 12.47
N LYS A 3 14.29 17.07 11.96
CA LYS A 3 14.29 17.37 10.52
C LYS A 3 15.73 17.59 10.09
N ASP A 4 16.22 16.72 9.22
CA ASP A 4 17.51 16.90 8.54
C ASP A 4 17.40 18.05 7.52
N GLU A 5 17.99 19.20 7.85
CA GLU A 5 17.94 20.43 7.06
C GLU A 5 18.59 20.29 5.67
N SER A 6 19.44 19.28 5.44
CA SER A 6 20.07 19.03 4.13
C SER A 6 19.04 18.71 3.03
N LYS A 7 17.90 18.10 3.40
CA LYS A 7 16.87 17.69 2.43
C LYS A 7 16.09 18.87 1.83
N LYS A 8 16.07 20.03 2.49
CA LYS A 8 15.41 21.24 1.98
C LYS A 8 16.13 21.85 0.78
N LEU A 9 17.46 21.72 0.71
CA LEU A 9 18.30 22.33 -0.33
C LEU A 9 18.13 21.65 -1.71
N ILE A 10 17.68 20.40 -1.74
CA ILE A 10 17.43 19.63 -2.97
C ILE A 10 15.93 19.58 -3.35
N GLY A 11 15.08 20.37 -2.69
CA GLY A 11 13.63 20.40 -2.93
C GLY A 11 12.87 19.16 -2.44
N GLY A 12 13.53 18.29 -1.66
CA GLY A 12 12.90 17.11 -1.09
C GLY A 12 12.01 17.47 0.10
N TYR A 13 10.83 16.88 0.17
CA TYR A 13 9.95 16.99 1.34
C TYR A 13 9.49 15.60 1.81
N LEU A 14 9.24 15.49 3.12
CA LEU A 14 8.63 14.28 3.67
C LEU A 14 7.13 14.31 3.35
N LYS A 15 6.67 13.35 2.53
CA LYS A 15 5.26 13.19 2.20
C LYS A 15 4.62 12.18 3.15
N THR A 16 3.56 12.61 3.83
CA THR A 16 2.77 11.77 4.73
C THR A 16 1.53 11.27 4.01
N TYR A 17 1.21 9.99 4.20
CA TYR A 17 -0.03 9.38 3.74
C TYR A 17 -0.77 8.80 4.96
N THR A 18 -2.09 8.76 4.89
CA THR A 18 -2.84 7.84 5.76
C THR A 18 -2.46 6.39 5.43
N TYR A 19 -2.66 5.48 6.38
CA TYR A 19 -2.31 4.08 6.18
C TYR A 19 -3.01 3.47 4.95
N GLN A 20 -4.32 3.72 4.80
CA GLN A 20 -5.08 3.22 3.65
C GLN A 20 -4.65 3.87 2.32
N GLU A 21 -4.25 5.14 2.30
CA GLU A 21 -3.67 5.75 1.10
C GLU A 21 -2.34 5.11 0.72
N ALA A 22 -1.48 4.81 1.70
CA ALA A 22 -0.23 4.10 1.46
C ALA A 22 -0.50 2.69 0.91
N CYS A 23 -1.46 1.96 1.48
CA CYS A 23 -1.88 0.64 0.96
C CYS A 23 -2.41 0.73 -0.47
N LYS A 24 -3.25 1.72 -0.79
CA LYS A 24 -3.76 1.94 -2.15
C LYS A 24 -2.63 2.23 -3.14
N ASN A 25 -1.67 3.08 -2.78
CA ASN A 25 -0.52 3.37 -3.62
C ASN A 25 0.34 2.12 -3.86
N TRP A 26 0.58 1.34 -2.82
CA TRP A 26 1.29 0.06 -2.90
C TRP A 26 0.57 -0.92 -3.84
N TRP A 27 -0.73 -1.12 -3.66
CA TRP A 27 -1.52 -2.04 -4.47
C TRP A 27 -1.63 -1.60 -5.94
N ASN A 28 -1.80 -0.30 -6.20
CA ASN A 28 -1.86 0.24 -7.55
C ASN A 28 -0.51 0.13 -8.29
N GLY A 29 0.60 0.10 -7.54
CA GLY A 29 1.94 -0.09 -8.10
C GLY A 29 2.29 -1.56 -8.39
N MET A 30 1.47 -2.51 -7.96
CA MET A 30 1.67 -3.93 -8.24
C MET A 30 1.10 -4.33 -9.61
N ASP A 31 1.81 -5.22 -10.28
CA ASP A 31 1.26 -5.98 -11.40
C ASP A 31 0.25 -7.03 -10.93
N ASP A 32 -0.45 -7.63 -11.88
CA ASP A 32 -1.53 -8.56 -11.59
C ASP A 32 -1.00 -9.91 -11.06
N GLU A 33 0.22 -10.31 -11.41
CA GLU A 33 0.87 -11.51 -10.89
C GLU A 33 1.12 -11.39 -9.39
N ASN A 34 1.69 -10.27 -8.93
CA ASN A 34 1.92 -10.03 -7.51
C ASN A 34 0.61 -9.93 -6.72
N LYS A 35 -0.42 -9.30 -7.29
CA LYS A 35 -1.75 -9.28 -6.66
C LYS A 35 -2.33 -10.69 -6.54
N ALA A 36 -2.17 -11.53 -7.57
CA ALA A 36 -2.63 -12.92 -7.55
C ALA A 36 -1.89 -13.74 -6.47
N ILE A 37 -0.57 -13.55 -6.31
CA ILE A 37 0.21 -14.22 -5.26
C ILE A 37 -0.36 -13.89 -3.87
N ILE A 38 -0.62 -12.61 -3.57
CA ILE A 38 -1.22 -12.19 -2.30
C ILE A 38 -2.59 -12.85 -2.11
N CYS A 39 -3.45 -12.82 -3.13
CA CYS A 39 -4.77 -13.43 -3.10
C CYS A 39 -4.74 -14.97 -2.94
N SER A 40 -3.66 -15.63 -3.32
CA SER A 40 -3.48 -17.09 -3.26
C SER A 40 -2.96 -17.61 -1.92
N MET A 41 -2.62 -16.73 -0.98
CA MET A 41 -2.11 -17.14 0.33
C MET A 41 -3.17 -17.96 1.09
N PRO A 42 -2.79 -19.05 1.79
CA PRO A 42 -3.74 -20.00 2.38
C PRO A 42 -4.68 -19.42 3.44
N ASN A 43 -4.37 -18.24 3.98
CA ASN A 43 -5.20 -17.52 4.96
C ASN A 43 -5.61 -16.13 4.46
N PHE A 44 -5.60 -15.92 3.14
CA PHE A 44 -6.08 -14.67 2.58
C PHE A 44 -7.59 -14.56 2.74
N ASP A 45 -8.04 -13.49 3.39
CA ASP A 45 -9.45 -13.15 3.52
C ASP A 45 -9.67 -11.74 2.94
N ALA A 46 -10.50 -11.65 1.90
CA ALA A 46 -10.78 -10.41 1.19
C ALA A 46 -11.46 -9.35 2.07
N ASN A 47 -12.26 -9.75 3.05
CA ASN A 47 -12.94 -8.84 3.96
C ASN A 47 -11.96 -8.27 4.98
N VAL A 48 -11.13 -9.12 5.59
CA VAL A 48 -10.06 -8.68 6.52
C VAL A 48 -9.05 -7.80 5.79
N PHE A 49 -8.68 -8.17 4.56
CA PHE A 49 -7.82 -7.35 3.71
C PHE A 49 -8.44 -5.97 3.44
N LYS A 50 -9.73 -5.91 3.11
CA LYS A 50 -10.46 -4.66 2.89
C LYS A 50 -10.57 -3.82 4.15
N GLU A 51 -10.81 -4.42 5.31
CA GLU A 51 -10.87 -3.70 6.60
C GLU A 51 -9.55 -2.98 6.88
N ILE A 52 -8.42 -3.67 6.71
CA ILE A 52 -7.08 -3.14 7.01
C ILE A 52 -6.65 -2.12 5.94
N THR A 53 -6.80 -2.47 4.67
CA THR A 53 -6.19 -1.71 3.56
C THR A 53 -7.15 -0.71 2.91
N GLY A 54 -8.45 -0.88 3.08
CA GLY A 54 -9.49 -0.15 2.34
C GLY A 54 -9.62 -0.56 0.87
N ILE A 55 -8.99 -1.66 0.46
CA ILE A 55 -8.98 -2.14 -0.93
C ILE A 55 -9.97 -3.29 -1.08
N GLU A 56 -10.87 -3.17 -2.06
CA GLU A 56 -11.79 -4.23 -2.42
C GLU A 56 -11.20 -5.06 -3.55
N VAL A 57 -10.92 -6.34 -3.25
CA VAL A 57 -10.50 -7.32 -4.26
C VAL A 57 -11.73 -8.08 -4.75
N LYS A 58 -11.99 -8.01 -6.05
CA LYS A 58 -13.19 -8.63 -6.64
C LYS A 58 -12.99 -10.09 -7.07
N ILE A 59 -11.75 -10.55 -7.15
CA ILE A 59 -11.41 -11.88 -7.66
C ILE A 59 -10.20 -12.43 -6.92
N CYS A 60 -10.42 -13.46 -6.11
CA CYS A 60 -9.42 -14.46 -5.74
C CYS A 60 -9.96 -15.76 -6.36
N GLY A 61 -9.69 -15.94 -7.65
CA GLY A 61 -10.13 -17.11 -8.42
C GLY A 61 -8.97 -18.05 -8.59
#